data_AF-A0A1A8EL50-F1
#
_entry.id   AF-A0A1A8EL50-F1
#
_cell.length_a   1.000
_cell.length_b   1.000
_cell.length_c   1.000
_cell.angle_alpha   90.00
_cell.angle_beta   90.00
_cell.angle_gamma   90.00
#
_symmetry.space_group_name_H-M   'P 1'
#
loop_
_entity.id
_entity.type
_entity.pdbx_description
1 polymer ?
#
loop_
_entity_poly.entity_id
_entity_poly.type
_entity_poly.pdbx_seq_one_letter_code
_entity_poly.pdbx_strand_id
1 'polypeptide(L)'
;QQLRQQLVAVEEARIKRLTLEECQQLLQRCLTREPSLIFDLMSLTPDHPQPGPCPPQSPSWYVCLQCRNMATPLEHKCCQQQPQNCTSLLPHMDLYILNEGALRLARRIWNDLRAEADIRDPGESHRQFRYAAYRNFIVWQYGLELLYLHVVCGKLEIVSQIQRV
;
A
#
# COMPACT_ATOMS: atom_id res chain seq x y z
N GLN A 1 -9.00 -16.63 22.36
CA GLN A 1 -9.40 -15.20 22.43
C GLN A 1 -8.92 -14.52 23.71
N GLN A 2 -9.12 -15.09 24.91
CA GLN A 2 -8.62 -14.52 26.18
C GLN A 2 -7.12 -14.19 26.19
N LEU A 3 -6.26 -15.09 25.69
CA LEU A 3 -4.81 -14.85 25.65
C LEU A 3 -4.41 -13.62 24.82
N ARG A 4 -5.08 -13.40 23.67
CA ARG A 4 -4.82 -12.23 22.82
C ARG A 4 -5.20 -10.93 23.53
N GLN A 5 -6.33 -10.93 24.24
CA GLN A 5 -6.78 -9.77 25.02
C GLN A 5 -5.82 -9.48 26.19
N GLN A 6 -5.31 -10.51 26.85
CA GLN A 6 -4.32 -10.35 27.92
C GLN A 6 -3.01 -9.74 27.40
N LEU A 7 -2.50 -10.22 26.26
CA LEU A 7 -1.29 -9.66 25.65
C LEU A 7 -1.47 -8.18 25.26
N VAL A 8 -2.60 -7.83 24.66
CA VAL A 8 -2.92 -6.43 24.30
C VAL A 8 -2.98 -5.57 25.56
N ALA A 9 -3.67 -6.01 26.62
CA ALA A 9 -3.79 -5.25 27.86
C ALA A 9 -2.43 -5.02 28.56
N VAL A 10 -1.52 -5.99 28.49
CA VAL A 10 -0.15 -5.85 29.02
C VAL A 10 0.63 -4.78 28.27
N GLU A 11 0.57 -4.78 26.94
CA GLU A 11 1.26 -3.77 26.12
C GLU A 11 0.62 -2.39 26.28
N GLU A 12 -0.70 -2.29 26.36
CA GLU A 12 -1.40 -1.03 26.67
C GLU A 12 -0.97 -0.45 28.02
N ALA A 13 -0.86 -1.29 29.05
CA ALA A 13 -0.38 -0.88 30.37
C ALA A 13 1.08 -0.42 30.33
N ARG A 14 1.91 -1.01 29.44
CA ARG A 14 3.30 -0.56 29.25
C ARG A 14 3.35 0.79 28.53
N ILE A 15 2.57 0.97 27.47
CA ILE A 15 2.48 2.24 26.72
C ILE A 15 2.04 3.37 27.64
N LYS A 16 1.04 3.16 28.51
CA LYS A 16 0.56 4.16 29.47
C LYS A 16 1.61 4.64 30.48
N ARG A 17 2.69 3.88 30.68
CA ARG A 17 3.79 4.24 31.61
C ARG A 17 4.95 4.94 30.92
N LEU A 18 4.96 4.99 29.58
CA LEU A 18 6.01 5.67 28.83
C LEU A 18 5.89 7.17 29.04
N THR A 19 7.04 7.83 29.16
CA THR A 19 7.15 9.28 29.07
C THR A 19 6.84 9.76 27.65
N LEU A 20 6.63 11.06 27.48
CA LEU A 20 6.38 11.64 26.16
C LEU A 20 7.57 11.44 25.21
N GLU A 21 8.79 11.56 25.72
CA GLU A 21 10.02 11.37 24.93
C GLU A 21 10.14 9.91 24.47
N GLU A 22 9.89 8.95 25.36
CA GLU A 22 9.89 7.52 25.00
C GLU A 22 8.80 7.19 23.98
N CYS A 23 7.61 7.80 24.11
CA CYS A 23 6.55 7.68 23.11
C CYS A 23 7.00 8.20 21.74
N GLN A 24 7.64 9.37 21.68
CA GLN A 24 8.15 9.94 20.43
C GLN A 24 9.23 9.06 19.79
N GLN A 25 10.17 8.56 20.58
CA GLN A 25 11.20 7.63 20.09
C GLN A 25 10.58 6.32 19.57
N LEU A 26 9.55 5.81 20.24
CA LEU A 26 8.81 4.62 19.78
C LEU A 26 8.13 4.88 18.43
N LEU A 27 7.47 6.04 18.26
CA LEU A 27 6.83 6.43 17.00
C LEU A 27 7.83 6.59 15.85
N GLN A 28 9.01 7.17 16.11
CA GLN A 28 10.09 7.26 15.11
C GLN A 28 10.59 5.87 14.68
N ARG A 29 10.69 4.94 15.62
CA ARG A 29 11.03 3.53 15.33
C ARG A 29 9.93 2.85 14.52
N CYS A 30 8.66 3.11 14.82
CA CYS A 30 7.54 2.65 14.01
C CYS A 30 7.62 3.20 12.59
N LEU A 31 7.89 4.50 12.40
CA LEU A 31 8.06 5.11 11.08
C LEU A 31 9.17 4.43 10.27
N THR A 32 10.26 4.00 10.93
CA THR A 32 11.37 3.31 10.26
C THR A 32 11.02 1.87 9.85
N ARG A 33 10.16 1.19 10.61
CA ARG A 33 9.85 -0.25 10.40
C ARG A 33 8.59 -0.48 9.59
N GLU A 34 7.58 0.33 9.83
CA GLU A 34 6.25 0.28 9.23
C GLU A 34 5.80 1.74 8.99
N PRO A 35 6.35 2.39 7.93
CA PRO A 35 6.02 3.79 7.69
C PRO A 35 4.55 3.98 7.25
N SER A 36 3.90 2.97 6.66
CA SER A 36 2.56 3.10 6.07
C SER A 36 1.50 3.34 7.13
N LEU A 37 1.54 2.54 8.19
CA LEU A 37 0.69 2.68 9.36
C LEU A 37 0.88 4.03 10.02
N ILE A 38 2.11 4.56 10.08
CA ILE A 38 2.34 5.90 10.63
C ILE A 38 1.76 6.98 9.73
N PHE A 39 1.94 6.93 8.40
CA PHE A 39 1.32 7.91 7.51
C PHE A 39 -0.21 7.86 7.57
N ASP A 40 -0.80 6.66 7.62
CA ASP A 40 -2.24 6.46 7.78
C ASP A 40 -2.75 7.04 9.10
N LEU A 41 -2.15 6.67 10.24
CA LEU A 41 -2.53 7.17 11.56
C LEU A 41 -2.35 8.69 11.69
N MET A 42 -1.27 9.24 11.12
CA MET A 42 -1.04 10.69 11.11
C MET A 42 -2.09 11.43 10.28
N SER A 43 -2.65 10.80 9.25
CA SER A 43 -3.72 11.40 8.44
C SER A 43 -5.04 11.58 9.20
N LEU A 44 -5.23 10.80 10.28
CA LEU A 44 -6.39 10.88 11.17
C LEU A 44 -6.26 11.99 12.23
N THR A 45 -5.10 12.66 12.32
CA THR A 45 -4.90 13.70 13.33
C THR A 45 -5.62 15.00 12.95
N PRO A 46 -6.22 15.73 13.91
CA PRO A 46 -6.98 16.96 13.62
C PRO A 46 -6.14 18.06 12.94
N ASP A 47 -4.86 18.12 13.28
CA ASP A 47 -3.91 19.08 12.74
C ASP A 47 -3.31 18.64 11.40
N HIS A 48 -3.72 17.49 10.86
CA HIS A 48 -3.28 17.10 9.53
C HIS A 48 -3.75 18.18 8.55
N PRO A 49 -2.84 18.83 7.78
CA PRO A 49 -3.24 19.80 6.79
C PRO A 49 -4.39 19.24 5.96
N GLN A 50 -5.46 20.03 5.82
CA GLN A 50 -6.52 19.68 4.89
C GLN A 50 -5.99 19.84 3.46
N PRO A 51 -6.45 19.00 2.51
CA PRO A 51 -6.07 19.14 1.11
C PRO A 51 -6.26 20.60 0.67
N GLY A 52 -5.18 21.25 0.25
CA GLY A 52 -5.27 22.61 -0.28
C GLY A 52 -6.23 22.66 -1.47
N PRO A 53 -6.83 23.83 -1.76
CA PRO A 53 -7.72 23.97 -2.91
C PRO A 53 -7.01 23.46 -4.17
N CYS A 54 -7.67 22.54 -4.89
CA CYS A 54 -7.17 22.00 -6.14
C CYS A 54 -6.89 23.16 -7.12
N PRO A 55 -5.84 23.07 -7.97
CA PRO A 55 -5.63 24.04 -9.03
C PRO A 55 -6.88 24.21 -9.88
N PRO A 56 -7.23 25.42 -10.34
CA PRO A 56 -8.52 25.73 -10.99
C PRO A 56 -8.79 25.01 -12.32
N GLN A 57 -7.86 24.19 -12.81
CA GLN A 57 -7.97 23.42 -14.05
C GLN A 57 -7.83 21.90 -13.84
N SER A 58 -7.75 21.45 -12.59
CA SER A 58 -7.60 20.03 -12.25
C SER A 58 -8.97 19.35 -12.18
N PRO A 59 -9.15 18.16 -12.79
CA PRO A 59 -10.37 17.38 -12.60
C PRO A 59 -10.64 17.13 -11.12
N SER A 60 -11.92 17.11 -10.70
CA SER A 60 -12.30 16.94 -9.29
C SER A 60 -11.82 15.64 -8.65
N TRP A 61 -11.48 14.63 -9.46
CA TRP A 61 -10.93 13.35 -8.99
C TRP A 61 -9.43 13.38 -8.72
N TYR A 62 -8.72 14.47 -9.08
CA TYR A 62 -7.27 14.57 -9.11
C TYR A 62 -6.74 15.51 -8.01
N VAL A 63 -6.39 14.93 -6.85
CA VAL A 63 -5.94 15.70 -5.67
C VAL A 63 -4.43 15.62 -5.45
N CYS A 64 -3.81 14.46 -5.64
CA CYS A 64 -2.41 14.22 -5.27
C CYS A 64 -1.36 14.83 -6.23
N LEU A 65 -1.79 15.42 -7.34
CA LEU A 65 -0.93 16.02 -8.36
C LEU A 65 0.10 15.06 -9.03
N GLN A 66 -0.03 13.75 -8.85
CA GLN A 66 0.85 12.72 -9.45
C GLN A 66 0.14 11.77 -10.43
N CYS A 67 -1.20 11.72 -10.43
CA CYS A 67 -1.96 10.99 -11.43
C CYS A 67 -1.78 11.56 -12.84
N ARG A 68 -1.97 10.71 -13.85
CA ARG A 68 -2.03 11.08 -15.26
C ARG A 68 -3.39 10.73 -15.84
N ASN A 69 -3.75 11.36 -16.96
CA ASN A 69 -4.95 10.98 -17.69
C ASN A 69 -4.78 9.56 -18.27
N MET A 70 -5.74 8.69 -18.00
CA MET A 70 -5.75 7.30 -18.47
C MET A 70 -6.80 7.13 -19.57
N ALA A 71 -6.63 6.08 -20.38
CA ALA A 71 -7.47 5.84 -21.56
C ALA A 71 -8.93 5.58 -21.19
N THR A 72 -9.20 4.95 -20.03
CA THR A 72 -10.56 4.64 -19.59
C THR A 72 -10.94 5.41 -18.32
N PRO A 73 -12.23 5.83 -18.19
CA PRO A 73 -12.70 6.47 -16.95
C PRO A 73 -12.58 5.59 -15.71
N LEU A 74 -12.62 4.25 -15.88
CA LEU A 74 -12.45 3.30 -14.78
C LEU A 74 -11.07 3.41 -14.11
N GLU A 75 -10.07 3.84 -14.89
CA GLU A 75 -8.69 4.03 -14.45
C GLU A 75 -8.43 5.44 -13.89
N HIS A 76 -9.41 6.35 -13.92
CA HIS A 76 -9.31 7.69 -13.33
C HIS A 76 -9.45 7.63 -11.80
N LYS A 77 -8.49 6.96 -11.17
CA LYS A 77 -8.39 6.80 -9.72
C LYS A 77 -7.22 7.62 -9.18
N CYS A 78 -7.48 8.35 -8.11
CA CYS A 78 -6.47 9.06 -7.32
C CYS A 78 -6.42 8.45 -5.93
N CYS A 79 -5.24 8.48 -5.30
CA CYS A 79 -5.07 8.07 -3.90
C CYS A 79 -5.73 9.05 -2.91
N GLN A 80 -6.22 10.21 -3.39
CA GLN A 80 -6.85 11.28 -2.60
C GLN A 80 -5.97 11.87 -1.49
N GLN A 81 -4.67 11.56 -1.49
CA GLN A 81 -3.71 12.12 -0.56
C GLN A 81 -3.24 13.50 -1.03
N GLN A 82 -2.71 14.28 -0.08
CA GLN A 82 -2.02 15.53 -0.41
C GLN A 82 -0.83 15.28 -1.34
N PRO A 83 -0.42 16.26 -2.17
CA PRO A 83 0.69 16.09 -3.09
C PRO A 83 1.98 15.59 -2.44
N GLN A 84 2.34 16.11 -1.26
CA GLN A 84 3.52 15.68 -0.50
C GLN A 84 3.39 14.28 0.14
N ASN A 85 2.16 13.78 0.29
CA ASN A 85 1.85 12.48 0.89
C ASN A 85 1.31 11.49 -0.14
N CYS A 86 1.50 11.77 -1.43
CA CYS A 86 1.00 10.90 -2.48
C CYS A 86 1.57 9.49 -2.29
N THR A 87 0.70 8.48 -2.38
CA THR A 87 1.07 7.06 -2.24
C THR A 87 2.24 6.67 -3.17
N SER A 88 2.38 7.30 -4.34
CA SER A 88 3.49 7.07 -5.27
C SER A 88 4.85 7.59 -4.78
N LEU A 89 4.87 8.52 -3.82
CA LEU A 89 6.06 9.12 -3.23
C LEU A 89 6.46 8.45 -1.91
N LEU A 90 5.62 7.55 -1.37
CA LEU A 90 5.91 6.85 -0.13
C LEU A 90 7.09 5.87 -0.35
N PRO A 91 8.02 5.74 0.63
CA PRO A 91 9.19 4.85 0.51
C PRO A 91 8.87 3.39 0.16
N HIS A 92 7.66 2.93 0.48
CA HIS A 92 7.17 1.57 0.17
C HIS A 92 7.13 1.29 -1.33
N MET A 93 6.89 2.31 -2.15
CA MET A 93 6.92 2.17 -3.60
C MET A 93 8.29 1.66 -4.05
N ASP A 94 9.36 2.29 -3.58
CA ASP A 94 10.72 1.92 -3.96
C ASP A 94 11.22 0.66 -3.24
N LEU A 95 10.78 0.42 -2.01
CA LEU A 95 11.26 -0.71 -1.19
C LEU A 95 10.57 -2.04 -1.52
N TYR A 96 9.26 -2.03 -1.78
CA TYR A 96 8.46 -3.26 -1.87
C TYR A 96 7.81 -3.48 -3.24
N ILE A 97 7.48 -2.40 -3.96
CA ILE A 97 6.63 -2.48 -5.16
C ILE A 97 7.47 -2.39 -6.43
N LEU A 98 8.45 -1.51 -6.47
CA LEU A 98 9.28 -1.23 -7.64
C LEU A 98 10.70 -1.77 -7.50
N ASN A 99 11.10 -2.22 -6.31
CA ASN A 99 12.40 -2.85 -6.09
C ASN A 99 12.57 -4.11 -6.96
N GLU A 100 13.57 -4.14 -7.82
CA GLU A 100 13.79 -5.30 -8.69
C GLU A 100 14.04 -6.61 -7.94
N GLY A 101 14.73 -6.56 -6.80
CA GLY A 101 14.98 -7.72 -5.96
C GLY A 101 13.69 -8.28 -5.37
N ALA A 102 12.84 -7.39 -4.84
CA ALA A 102 11.51 -7.77 -4.33
C ALA A 102 10.62 -8.33 -5.44
N LEU A 103 10.65 -7.73 -6.64
CA LEU A 103 9.89 -8.19 -7.81
C LEU A 103 10.33 -9.57 -8.30
N ARG A 104 11.65 -9.83 -8.33
CA ARG A 104 12.19 -11.16 -8.66
C ARG A 104 11.74 -12.22 -7.66
N LEU A 105 11.79 -11.91 -6.36
CA LEU A 105 11.35 -12.83 -5.32
C LEU A 105 9.84 -13.08 -5.40
N ALA A 106 9.04 -12.03 -5.51
CA ALA A 106 7.58 -12.13 -5.63
C ALA A 106 7.17 -12.94 -6.86
N ARG A 107 7.79 -12.68 -8.02
CA ARG A 107 7.59 -13.48 -9.25
C ARG A 107 7.85 -14.96 -8.98
N ARG A 108 8.99 -15.29 -8.38
CA ARG A 108 9.37 -16.69 -8.10
C ARG A 108 8.35 -17.37 -7.19
N ILE A 109 7.99 -16.75 -6.07
CA ILE A 109 6.99 -17.28 -5.14
C ILE A 109 5.66 -17.55 -5.86
N TRP A 110 5.18 -16.60 -6.66
CA TRP A 110 3.92 -16.74 -7.36
C TRP A 110 3.94 -17.78 -8.48
N ASN A 111 5.05 -17.88 -9.21
CA ASN A 111 5.22 -18.89 -10.25
C ASN A 111 5.27 -20.28 -9.63
N ASP A 112 6.01 -20.46 -8.53
CA ASP A 112 6.09 -21.72 -7.78
C ASP A 112 4.70 -22.13 -7.25
N LEU A 113 3.93 -21.20 -6.69
CA LEU A 113 2.56 -21.45 -6.22
C LEU A 113 1.58 -21.83 -7.34
N ARG A 114 1.79 -21.34 -8.57
CA ARG A 114 0.96 -21.67 -9.74
C ARG A 114 1.51 -22.82 -10.58
N ALA A 115 2.67 -23.38 -10.22
CA ALA A 115 3.42 -24.32 -11.04
C ALA A 115 3.69 -23.77 -12.48
N GLU A 116 3.92 -22.47 -12.60
CA GLU A 116 4.28 -21.80 -13.86
C GLU A 116 5.79 -21.86 -14.09
N ALA A 117 6.22 -22.22 -15.29
CA ALA A 117 7.64 -22.22 -15.65
C ALA A 117 8.19 -20.79 -15.71
N ASP A 118 9.37 -20.58 -15.11
CA ASP A 118 10.03 -19.26 -15.09
C ASP A 118 10.77 -18.98 -16.41
N ILE A 119 10.03 -18.71 -17.48
CA ILE A 119 10.60 -18.42 -18.80
C ILE A 119 11.26 -17.03 -18.77
N ARG A 120 12.55 -16.97 -19.13
CA ARG A 120 13.39 -15.77 -19.08
C ARG A 120 13.71 -15.27 -20.49
N ASP A 121 12.68 -14.84 -21.20
CA ASP A 121 12.88 -14.16 -22.48
C ASP A 121 13.21 -12.67 -22.28
N PRO A 122 14.08 -12.06 -23.12
CA PRO A 122 14.57 -10.69 -22.96
C PRO A 122 13.53 -9.54 -22.95
N GLY A 123 12.24 -9.82 -23.16
CA GLY A 123 11.14 -8.84 -23.05
C GLY A 123 10.01 -9.25 -22.10
N GLU A 124 9.86 -10.55 -21.82
CA GLU A 124 8.83 -11.06 -20.92
C GLU A 124 9.08 -10.68 -19.45
N SER A 125 10.36 -10.53 -19.08
CA SER A 125 10.77 -10.13 -17.73
C SER A 125 10.11 -8.83 -17.27
N HIS A 126 10.04 -7.81 -18.14
CA HIS A 126 9.45 -6.52 -17.79
C HIS A 126 7.92 -6.60 -17.67
N ARG A 127 7.27 -7.42 -18.50
CA ARG A 127 5.82 -7.65 -18.41
C ARG A 127 5.47 -8.34 -17.10
N GLN A 128 6.20 -9.39 -16.73
CA GLN A 128 5.99 -10.13 -15.50
C GLN A 128 6.29 -9.28 -14.26
N PHE A 129 7.32 -8.44 -14.31
CA PHE A 129 7.60 -7.47 -13.24
C PHE A 129 6.49 -6.44 -13.05
N ARG A 130 5.86 -5.93 -14.11
CA ARG A 130 4.67 -5.07 -13.97
C ARG A 130 3.55 -5.76 -13.21
N TYR A 131 3.23 -7.01 -13.57
CA TYR A 131 2.18 -7.76 -12.86
C TYR A 131 2.56 -8.10 -11.42
N ALA A 132 3.84 -8.38 -11.14
CA ALA A 132 4.32 -8.57 -9.78
C ALA A 132 4.19 -7.28 -8.96
N ALA A 133 4.54 -6.12 -9.53
CA ALA A 133 4.38 -4.82 -8.89
C ALA A 133 2.90 -4.53 -8.55
N TYR A 134 1.98 -4.77 -9.49
CA TYR A 134 0.54 -4.57 -9.24
C TYR A 134 0.03 -5.46 -8.11
N ARG A 135 0.45 -6.73 -8.06
CA ARG A 135 0.07 -7.64 -6.97
C ARG A 135 0.67 -7.20 -5.64
N ASN A 136 1.95 -6.82 -5.61
CA ASN A 136 2.60 -6.31 -4.41
C ASN A 136 1.89 -5.06 -3.88
N PHE A 137 1.51 -4.13 -4.77
CA PHE A 137 0.74 -2.94 -4.40
C PHE A 137 -0.62 -3.29 -3.79
N ILE A 138 -1.36 -4.24 -4.38
CA ILE A 138 -2.65 -4.70 -3.85
C ILE A 138 -2.47 -5.32 -2.46
N VAL A 139 -1.49 -6.21 -2.29
CA VAL A 139 -1.20 -6.86 -0.99
C VAL A 139 -0.83 -5.81 0.06
N TRP A 140 -0.05 -4.81 -0.32
CA TRP A 140 0.35 -3.75 0.59
C TRP A 140 -0.83 -2.87 1.01
N GLN A 141 -1.68 -2.45 0.06
CA GLN A 141 -2.79 -1.53 0.35
C GLN A 141 -3.97 -2.21 1.04
N TYR A 142 -4.26 -3.47 0.69
CA TYR A 142 -5.51 -4.13 1.08
C TYR A 142 -5.30 -5.47 1.80
N GLY A 143 -4.05 -5.89 2.00
CA GLY A 143 -3.74 -7.19 2.60
C GLY A 143 -3.93 -8.38 1.66
N LEU A 144 -3.71 -9.58 2.21
CA LEU A 144 -3.70 -10.85 1.46
C LEU A 144 -5.09 -11.39 1.08
N GLU A 145 -6.16 -10.96 1.76
CA GLU A 145 -7.52 -11.50 1.53
C GLU A 145 -8.02 -11.23 0.10
N LEU A 146 -7.72 -10.05 -0.47
CA LEU A 146 -8.08 -9.74 -1.86
C LEU A 146 -7.24 -10.49 -2.89
N LEU A 147 -6.02 -10.89 -2.54
CA LEU A 147 -5.15 -11.63 -3.44
C LEU A 147 -5.56 -13.11 -3.54
N TYR A 148 -6.12 -13.68 -2.46
CA TYR A 148 -6.64 -15.04 -2.44
C TYR A 148 -7.80 -15.20 -3.44
N LEU A 149 -8.70 -14.22 -3.54
CA LEU A 149 -9.73 -14.19 -4.59
C LEU A 149 -9.13 -14.13 -5.99
N HIS A 150 -8.09 -13.33 -6.21
CA HIS A 150 -7.44 -13.24 -7.52
C HIS A 150 -6.74 -14.54 -7.95
N VAL A 151 -6.14 -15.26 -7.00
CA VAL A 151 -5.36 -16.47 -7.23
C VAL A 151 -6.24 -17.70 -7.33
N VAL A 152 -7.29 -17.81 -6.52
CA VAL A 152 -8.18 -18.99 -6.48
C VAL A 152 -9.33 -18.89 -7.49
N CYS A 153 -9.86 -17.69 -7.76
CA CYS A 153 -11.06 -17.54 -8.58
C CYS A 153 -10.79 -17.18 -10.05
N GLY A 154 -9.54 -16.96 -10.47
CA GLY A 154 -9.16 -16.85 -11.89
C GLY A 154 -9.84 -15.76 -12.73
N LYS A 155 -10.68 -14.90 -12.13
CA LYS A 155 -11.40 -13.82 -12.82
C LYS A 155 -11.16 -12.47 -12.15
N LEU A 156 -10.69 -11.56 -12.97
CA LEU A 156 -10.44 -10.15 -12.69
C LEU A 156 -11.78 -9.41 -12.53
N GLU A 157 -12.42 -9.49 -11.36
CA GLU A 157 -13.55 -8.60 -10.98
C GLU A 157 -13.28 -7.86 -9.66
N ILE A 158 -12.00 -7.57 -9.38
CA ILE A 158 -11.57 -6.86 -8.16
C ILE A 158 -11.98 -5.39 -8.16
N VAL A 159 -12.32 -4.83 -9.32
CA VAL A 159 -12.63 -3.40 -9.43
C VAL A 159 -13.93 -3.01 -8.68
N SER A 160 -14.87 -3.94 -8.52
CA SER A 160 -16.16 -3.67 -7.85
C SER A 160 -16.06 -3.59 -6.31
N GLN A 161 -15.08 -4.24 -5.69
CA GLN A 161 -14.93 -4.23 -4.22
C GLN A 161 -14.11 -3.05 -3.72
N ILE A 162 -13.20 -2.51 -4.53
CA ILE A 162 -12.44 -1.29 -4.19
C ILE A 162 -13.35 -0.04 -4.16
N GLN A 163 -14.56 -0.10 -4.73
CA GLN A 163 -15.53 1.02 -4.73
C GLN A 163 -16.44 1.08 -3.49
N ARG A 164 -16.31 0.17 -2.52
CA ARG A 164 -17.18 0.11 -1.32
C ARG A 164 -16.52 0.52 0.00
N VAL A 165 -15.31 1.06 -0.05
CA VAL A 165 -14.62 1.71 1.08
C VAL A 165 -14.22 3.10 0.62
#